data_AF-A0A2U8X8X1-F1
#
_entry.id   AF-A0A2U8X8X1-F1
#
_cell.length_a   1.000
_cell.length_b   1.000
_cell.length_c   1.000
_cell.angle_alpha   90.00
_cell.angle_beta   90.00
_cell.angle_gamma   90.00
#
_symmetry.space_group_name_H-M   'P 1'
#
loop_
_entity.id
_entity.type
_entity.pdbx_description
1 polymer ?
#
loop_
_entity_poly.entity_id
_entity_poly.type
_entity_poly.pdbx_seq_one_letter_code
_entity_poly.pdbx_strand_id
1 'polypeptide(L)'
;MRDLAAIAAVYSEIESGLTAQLAQAREAADTALIDRIAQKRRINDSAYFILAWGQLEAKINRVAELAVRNRRSSIRWEDRRAWDAHDPESMRAKFEDRAALVLDRLNVASDAYRRTIRYYGWRNGIAHGSQLATGIDVPVVIGDLYQIAGELRA
;
A
#
# COMPACT_ATOMS: atom_id res chain seq x y z
N MET A 1 -0.94 -10.61 -2.94
CA MET A 1 -1.78 -9.89 -1.98
C MET A 1 -2.87 -10.86 -1.55
N ARG A 2 -2.52 -11.81 -0.69
CA ARG A 2 -3.37 -12.98 -0.41
C ARG A 2 -4.58 -12.57 0.42
N ASP A 3 -4.35 -11.71 1.41
CA ASP A 3 -5.34 -11.40 2.44
C ASP A 3 -6.05 -10.06 2.18
N LEU A 4 -5.74 -9.37 1.07
CA LEU A 4 -6.27 -8.04 0.79
C LEU A 4 -7.81 -8.03 0.70
N ALA A 5 -8.42 -9.06 0.12
CA ALA A 5 -9.87 -9.21 0.08
C ALA A 5 -10.48 -9.41 1.48
N ALA A 6 -9.82 -10.19 2.35
CA ALA A 6 -10.27 -10.38 3.72
C ALA A 6 -10.13 -9.08 4.54
N ILE A 7 -9.00 -8.37 4.39
CA ILE A 7 -8.77 -7.05 5.00
C ILE A 7 -9.90 -6.07 4.59
N ALA A 8 -10.26 -6.05 3.30
CA ALA A 8 -11.35 -5.20 2.78
C ALA A 8 -12.70 -5.56 3.41
N ALA A 9 -13.00 -6.86 3.53
CA ALA A 9 -14.27 -7.32 4.11
C ALA A 9 -14.42 -6.91 5.57
N VAL A 10 -13.38 -7.14 6.39
CA VAL A 10 -13.42 -6.77 7.81
C VAL A 10 -13.46 -5.24 7.99
N TYR A 11 -12.73 -4.48 7.15
CA TYR A 11 -12.86 -3.02 7.14
C TYR A 11 -14.30 -2.58 6.90
N SER A 12 -14.96 -3.14 5.88
CA SER A 12 -16.34 -2.81 5.53
C SER A 12 -17.33 -3.13 6.64
N GLU A 13 -17.12 -4.23 7.36
CA GLU A 13 -17.95 -4.61 8.51
C GLU A 13 -17.85 -3.59 9.64
N ILE A 14 -16.61 -3.24 10.04
CA ILE A 14 -16.36 -2.26 11.10
C ILE A 14 -16.89 -0.88 10.71
N GLU A 15 -16.65 -0.46 9.47
CA GLU A 15 -17.08 0.84 8.96
C GLU A 15 -18.62 0.95 8.90
N SER A 16 -19.32 -0.12 8.56
CA SER A 16 -20.79 -0.18 8.62
C SER A 16 -21.29 0.02 10.07
N GLY A 17 -20.65 -0.65 11.03
CA GLY A 17 -20.97 -0.50 12.45
C GLY A 17 -20.71 0.92 12.98
N LEU A 18 -19.60 1.54 12.60
CA LEU A 18 -19.26 2.92 12.98
C LEU A 18 -20.21 3.93 12.33
N THR A 19 -20.64 3.69 11.09
CA THR A 19 -21.65 4.51 10.40
C THR A 19 -23.00 4.45 11.11
N ALA A 20 -23.46 3.26 11.50
CA ALA A 20 -24.71 3.10 12.25
C ALA A 20 -24.65 3.81 13.62
N GLN A 21 -23.53 3.67 14.35
CA GLN A 21 -23.33 4.39 15.62
C GLN A 21 -23.34 5.91 15.42
N LEU A 22 -22.74 6.41 14.33
CA LEU A 22 -22.70 7.83 14.04
C LEU A 22 -24.09 8.39 13.74
N ALA A 23 -24.93 7.64 13.02
CA ALA A 23 -26.30 8.03 12.75
C ALA A 23 -27.10 8.18 14.06
N GLN A 24 -27.02 7.17 14.95
CA GLN A 24 -27.68 7.22 16.26
C GLN A 24 -27.18 8.38 17.13
N ALA A 25 -25.86 8.62 17.17
CA ALA A 25 -25.28 9.71 17.93
C ALA A 25 -25.75 11.09 17.42
N ARG A 26 -25.91 11.24 16.09
CA ARG A 26 -26.44 12.46 15.47
C ARG A 26 -27.92 12.68 15.80
N GLU A 27 -28.73 11.63 15.74
CA GLU A 27 -30.14 11.69 16.14
C GLU A 27 -30.31 12.11 17.60
N ALA A 28 -29.43 11.59 18.48
CA ALA A 28 -29.41 11.94 19.90
C ALA A 28 -28.72 13.29 20.22
N ALA A 29 -28.14 13.97 19.22
CA ALA A 29 -27.30 15.15 19.38
C ALA A 29 -26.14 14.96 20.40
N ASP A 30 -25.62 13.73 20.53
CA ASP A 30 -24.51 13.40 21.44
C ASP A 30 -23.17 13.76 20.78
N THR A 31 -22.73 14.99 21.00
CA THR A 31 -21.48 15.52 20.43
C THR A 31 -20.24 14.77 20.90
N ALA A 32 -20.21 14.33 22.16
CA ALA A 32 -19.09 13.58 22.72
C ALA A 32 -18.93 12.21 22.04
N LEU A 33 -20.05 11.54 21.78
CA LEU A 33 -20.05 10.27 21.06
C LEU A 33 -19.66 10.45 19.58
N ILE A 34 -20.13 11.52 18.92
CA ILE A 34 -19.73 11.87 17.55
C ILE A 34 -18.21 12.01 17.43
N ASP A 35 -17.59 12.78 18.33
CA ASP A 35 -16.14 12.99 18.33
C ASP A 35 -15.36 11.69 18.58
N ARG A 36 -15.85 10.86 19.51
CA ARG A 36 -15.26 9.56 19.80
C ARG A 36 -15.34 8.62 18.60
N ILE A 37 -16.45 8.60 17.87
CA ILE A 37 -16.60 7.79 16.65
C ILE A 37 -15.67 8.30 15.55
N ALA A 38 -15.55 9.62 15.38
CA ALA A 38 -14.61 10.20 14.42
C ALA A 38 -13.17 9.80 14.72
N GLN A 39 -12.76 9.78 15.99
CA GLN A 39 -11.45 9.28 16.40
C GLN A 39 -11.27 7.79 16.10
N LYS A 40 -12.28 6.96 16.40
CA LYS A 40 -12.25 5.52 16.07
C LYS A 40 -12.08 5.28 14.57
N ARG A 41 -12.81 6.01 13.72
CA ARG A 41 -12.69 5.90 12.26
C ARG A 41 -11.29 6.25 11.79
N ARG A 42 -10.70 7.36 12.25
CA ARG A 42 -9.30 7.73 11.90
C ARG A 42 -8.27 6.64 12.26
N ILE A 43 -8.42 6.03 13.43
CA ILE A 43 -7.55 4.92 13.87
C ILE A 43 -7.77 3.70 12.97
N ASN A 44 -9.04 3.35 12.71
CA ASN A 44 -9.44 2.24 11.86
C ASN A 44 -8.86 2.40 10.45
N ASP A 45 -9.07 3.55 9.81
CA ASP A 45 -8.59 3.82 8.46
C ASP A 45 -7.06 3.71 8.37
N SER A 46 -6.34 4.24 9.37
CA SER A 46 -4.88 4.14 9.44
C SER A 46 -4.41 2.70 9.61
N ALA A 47 -5.04 1.93 10.49
CA ALA A 47 -4.69 0.52 10.73
C ALA A 47 -4.91 -0.33 9.48
N TYR A 48 -6.08 -0.19 8.84
CA TYR A 48 -6.42 -0.97 7.64
C TYR A 48 -5.60 -0.54 6.42
N PHE A 49 -5.26 0.74 6.31
CA PHE A 49 -4.29 1.19 5.32
C PHE A 49 -2.93 0.49 5.48
N ILE A 50 -2.39 0.42 6.70
CA ILE A 50 -1.09 -0.23 6.96
C ILE A 50 -1.14 -1.72 6.61
N LEU A 51 -2.22 -2.41 6.99
CA LEU A 51 -2.42 -3.83 6.66
C LEU A 51 -2.51 -4.05 5.15
N ALA A 52 -3.30 -3.23 4.45
CA ALA A 52 -3.46 -3.30 3.01
C ALA A 52 -2.14 -2.98 2.27
N TRP A 53 -1.45 -1.91 2.67
CA TRP A 53 -0.15 -1.52 2.13
C TRP A 53 0.88 -2.64 2.26
N GLY A 54 0.95 -3.30 3.43
CA GLY A 54 1.88 -4.40 3.65
C GLY A 54 1.72 -5.55 2.63
N GLN A 55 0.49 -5.79 2.14
CA GLN A 55 0.24 -6.78 1.09
C GLN A 55 0.86 -6.37 -0.25
N LEU A 56 0.75 -5.10 -0.63
CA LEU A 56 1.37 -4.58 -1.85
C LEU A 56 2.90 -4.56 -1.72
N GLU A 57 3.44 -4.09 -0.58
CA GLU A 57 4.88 -4.06 -0.33
C GLU A 57 5.50 -5.46 -0.44
N ALA A 58 4.89 -6.47 0.18
CA ALA A 58 5.34 -7.85 0.06
C ALA A 58 5.32 -8.35 -1.40
N LYS A 59 4.30 -7.95 -2.17
CA LYS A 59 4.19 -8.30 -3.60
C LYS A 59 5.27 -7.60 -4.44
N ILE A 60 5.53 -6.31 -4.21
CA ILE A 60 6.60 -5.54 -4.86
C ILE A 60 7.94 -6.21 -4.59
N ASN A 61 8.24 -6.53 -3.33
CA ASN A 61 9.48 -7.19 -2.95
C ASN A 61 9.65 -8.51 -3.72
N ARG A 62 8.63 -9.37 -3.70
CA ARG A 62 8.68 -10.65 -4.43
C ARG A 62 8.89 -10.49 -5.94
N VAL A 63 8.22 -9.52 -6.57
CA VAL A 63 8.40 -9.28 -8.01
C VAL A 63 9.78 -8.69 -8.29
N ALA A 64 10.31 -7.84 -7.41
CA ALA A 64 11.64 -7.26 -7.56
C ALA A 64 12.73 -8.33 -7.42
N GLU A 65 12.58 -9.27 -6.48
CA GLU A 65 13.45 -10.44 -6.37
C GLU A 65 13.46 -11.26 -7.67
N LEU A 66 12.28 -11.51 -8.26
CA LEU A 66 12.15 -12.20 -9.54
C LEU A 66 12.80 -11.41 -10.68
N ALA A 67 12.63 -10.09 -10.68
CA ALA A 67 13.20 -9.18 -11.66
C ALA A 67 14.74 -9.26 -11.69
N VAL A 68 15.37 -9.29 -10.51
CA VAL A 68 16.82 -9.48 -10.39
C VAL A 68 17.22 -10.88 -10.86
N ARG A 69 16.52 -11.95 -10.42
CA ARG A 69 16.82 -13.32 -10.85
C ARG A 69 16.77 -13.48 -12.38
N ASN A 70 15.75 -12.91 -13.02
CA ASN A 70 15.57 -12.96 -14.48
C ASN A 70 16.70 -12.26 -15.23
N ARG A 71 17.22 -11.15 -14.70
CA ARG A 71 18.34 -10.43 -15.35
C ARG A 71 19.68 -11.13 -15.13
N ARG A 72 19.87 -11.74 -13.95
CA ARG A 72 21.05 -12.56 -13.63
C ARG A 72 21.17 -13.83 -14.46
N SER A 73 20.03 -14.41 -14.87
CA SER A 73 20.03 -15.61 -15.71
C SER A 73 20.40 -15.35 -17.19
N SER A 74 20.65 -14.09 -17.59
CA SER A 74 21.11 -13.78 -18.95
C SER A 74 22.44 -14.46 -19.24
N ILE A 75 22.52 -15.15 -20.39
CA ILE A 75 23.76 -15.75 -20.90
C ILE A 75 24.81 -14.69 -21.25
N ARG A 76 24.37 -13.47 -21.57
CA ARG A 76 25.24 -12.34 -21.93
C ARG A 76 25.77 -11.69 -20.65
N TRP A 77 27.09 -11.66 -20.51
CA TRP A 77 27.73 -11.09 -19.33
C TRP A 77 27.41 -9.59 -19.18
N GLU A 78 27.32 -8.87 -20.30
CA GLU A 78 27.02 -7.44 -20.33
C GLU A 78 25.67 -7.13 -19.70
N ASP A 79 24.70 -8.03 -19.88
CA ASP A 79 23.34 -7.88 -19.38
C ASP A 79 23.24 -8.25 -17.89
N ARG A 80 24.04 -9.23 -17.41
CA ARG A 80 23.99 -9.68 -16.00
C ARG A 80 25.00 -9.04 -15.06
N ARG A 81 26.11 -8.45 -15.55
CA ARG A 81 27.23 -7.98 -14.70
C ARG A 81 26.84 -6.95 -13.65
N ALA A 82 25.88 -6.07 -13.94
CA ALA A 82 25.36 -5.11 -12.98
C ALA A 82 24.50 -5.79 -11.90
N TRP A 83 23.85 -6.91 -12.24
CA TRP A 83 22.96 -7.66 -11.36
C TRP A 83 23.69 -8.71 -10.52
N ASP A 84 24.84 -9.20 -10.97
CA ASP A 84 25.67 -10.15 -10.19
C ASP A 84 26.18 -9.55 -8.87
N ALA A 85 26.26 -8.22 -8.77
CA ALA A 85 26.58 -7.51 -7.54
C ALA A 85 25.43 -7.48 -6.51
N HIS A 86 24.21 -7.87 -6.92
CA HIS A 86 23.03 -7.86 -6.08
C HIS A 86 22.64 -9.28 -5.66
N ASP A 87 22.53 -9.51 -4.36
CA ASP A 87 21.84 -10.67 -3.81
C ASP A 87 20.32 -10.49 -4.02
N PRO A 88 19.65 -11.35 -4.82
CA PRO A 88 18.22 -11.26 -5.04
C PRO A 88 17.43 -11.49 -3.75
N GLU A 89 17.93 -12.33 -2.84
CA GLU A 89 17.23 -12.68 -1.60
C GLU A 89 17.49 -11.67 -0.48
N SER A 90 18.59 -10.92 -0.58
CA SER A 90 18.95 -9.87 0.37
C SER A 90 19.17 -8.51 -0.31
N MET A 91 18.29 -8.13 -1.24
CA MET A 91 18.46 -6.86 -1.96
C MET A 91 18.38 -5.68 -0.99
N ARG A 92 19.55 -5.13 -0.61
CA ARG A 92 19.72 -3.96 0.28
C ARG A 92 19.40 -2.64 -0.44
N ALA A 93 18.28 -2.61 -1.17
CA ALA A 93 17.82 -1.44 -1.89
C ALA A 93 16.73 -0.71 -1.08
N LYS A 94 16.63 0.61 -1.24
CA LYS A 94 15.52 1.37 -0.65
C LYS A 94 14.20 0.91 -1.28
N PHE A 95 13.09 1.11 -0.60
CA PHE A 95 11.78 0.68 -1.14
C PHE A 95 11.50 1.30 -2.51
N GLU A 96 11.84 2.56 -2.70
CA GLU A 96 11.65 3.31 -3.94
C GLU A 96 12.43 2.69 -5.11
N ASP A 97 13.65 2.22 -4.85
CA ASP A 97 14.47 1.55 -5.86
C ASP A 97 13.86 0.19 -6.26
N ARG A 98 13.33 -0.55 -5.27
CA ARG A 98 12.62 -1.81 -5.52
C ARG A 98 11.33 -1.58 -6.31
N ALA A 99 10.58 -0.53 -5.99
CA ALA A 99 9.39 -0.15 -6.73
C ALA A 99 9.75 0.29 -8.17
N ALA A 100 10.82 1.06 -8.35
CA ALA A 100 11.32 1.50 -9.65
C ALA A 100 11.80 0.34 -10.55
N LEU A 101 12.20 -0.79 -9.95
CA LEU A 101 12.60 -1.98 -10.69
C LEU A 101 11.40 -2.67 -11.35
N VAL A 102 10.22 -2.59 -10.74
CA VAL A 102 9.03 -3.38 -11.11
C VAL A 102 7.87 -2.55 -11.64
N LEU A 103 7.96 -1.22 -11.55
CA LEU A 103 7.03 -0.25 -12.09
C LEU A 103 7.80 0.77 -12.92
N ASP A 104 7.33 1.02 -14.13
CA ASP A 104 7.93 2.01 -15.01
C ASP A 104 7.67 3.43 -14.49
N ARG A 105 8.76 4.14 -14.14
CA ARG A 105 8.73 5.52 -13.63
C ARG A 105 8.35 6.53 -14.70
N LEU A 106 8.57 6.22 -15.97
CA LEU A 106 8.38 7.10 -17.11
C LEU A 106 7.11 6.79 -17.89
N ASN A 107 6.34 5.79 -17.45
CA ASN A 107 5.07 5.45 -18.08
C ASN A 107 4.11 6.65 -17.97
N VAL A 108 3.74 7.20 -19.13
CA VAL A 108 2.79 8.33 -19.22
C VAL A 108 1.34 7.88 -19.17
N ALA A 109 1.07 6.61 -19.49
CA ALA A 109 -0.28 6.04 -19.51
C ALA A 109 -0.74 5.56 -18.12
N SER A 110 0.18 5.43 -17.17
CA SER A 110 -0.13 5.03 -15.80
C SER A 110 0.69 5.83 -14.79
N ASP A 111 0.08 6.12 -13.64
CA ASP A 111 0.76 6.73 -12.51
C ASP A 111 1.07 5.74 -11.39
N ALA A 112 1.03 4.42 -11.65
CA ALA A 112 1.20 3.38 -10.63
C ALA A 112 2.46 3.56 -9.78
N TYR A 113 3.61 3.93 -10.38
CA TYR A 113 4.81 4.25 -9.61
C TYR A 113 4.58 5.44 -8.67
N ARG A 114 4.02 6.55 -9.16
CA ARG A 114 3.76 7.76 -8.37
C ARG A 114 2.78 7.49 -7.23
N ARG A 115 1.72 6.71 -7.46
CA ARG A 115 0.77 6.28 -6.41
C ARG A 115 1.44 5.40 -5.37
N THR A 116 2.26 4.46 -5.79
CA THR A 116 3.06 3.60 -4.90
C THR A 116 3.93 4.43 -3.96
N ILE A 117 4.67 5.41 -4.50
CA ILE A 117 5.54 6.28 -3.69
C ILE A 117 4.73 7.19 -2.75
N ARG A 118 3.58 7.68 -3.21
CA ARG A 118 2.66 8.47 -2.36
C ARG A 118 2.19 7.66 -1.16
N TYR A 119 1.74 6.42 -1.37
CA TYR A 119 1.31 5.53 -0.28
C TYR A 119 2.46 5.11 0.63
N TYR A 120 3.66 4.91 0.09
CA TYR A 120 4.84 4.71 0.91
C TYR A 120 5.10 5.89 1.86
N GLY A 121 4.94 7.13 1.34
CA GLY A 121 4.99 8.35 2.16
C GLY A 121 3.91 8.37 3.25
N TRP A 122 2.67 8.01 2.92
CA TRP A 122 1.58 7.91 3.90
C TRP A 122 1.89 6.89 5.00
N ARG A 123 2.38 5.71 4.62
CA ARG A 123 2.79 4.65 5.57
C ARG A 123 3.85 5.16 6.54
N ASN A 124 4.87 5.85 6.04
CA ASN A 124 5.92 6.40 6.89
C ASN A 124 5.36 7.48 7.82
N GLY A 125 4.50 8.37 7.31
CA GLY A 125 3.83 9.38 8.12
C GLY A 125 3.04 8.76 9.27
N ILE A 126 2.18 7.76 8.98
CA ILE A 126 1.36 7.05 9.98
C ILE A 126 2.26 6.35 11.00
N ALA A 127 3.32 5.66 10.56
CA ALA A 127 4.27 4.99 11.45
C ALA A 127 4.99 5.95 12.41
N HIS A 128 5.17 7.21 12.00
CA HIS A 128 5.74 8.28 12.82
C HIS A 128 4.69 9.11 13.57
N GLY A 129 3.42 8.69 13.57
CA GLY A 129 2.33 9.34 14.32
C GLY A 129 1.69 10.55 13.61
N SER A 130 1.99 10.76 12.33
CA SER A 130 1.34 11.81 11.54
C SER A 130 -0.09 11.43 11.21
N GLN A 131 -1.02 12.38 11.35
CA GLN A 131 -2.38 12.25 10.84
C GLN A 131 -2.47 12.90 9.46
N LEU A 132 -3.07 12.20 8.50
CA LEU A 132 -3.35 12.76 7.18
C LEU A 132 -4.51 13.75 7.29
N ALA A 133 -4.30 14.99 6.84
CA ALA A 133 -5.28 16.07 6.94
C ALA A 133 -6.62 15.73 6.27
N THR A 134 -6.59 14.96 5.18
CA THR A 134 -7.77 14.57 4.40
C THR A 134 -8.40 13.24 4.82
N GLY A 135 -7.84 12.56 5.83
CA GLY A 135 -8.19 11.16 6.12
C GLY A 135 -7.72 10.18 5.03
N ILE A 136 -8.06 8.90 5.20
CA ILE A 136 -7.72 7.82 4.27
C ILE A 136 -9.03 7.16 3.83
N ASP A 137 -9.32 7.20 2.54
CA ASP A 137 -10.37 6.39 1.94
C ASP A 137 -9.80 4.98 1.66
N VAL A 138 -9.98 4.06 2.62
CA VAL A 138 -9.44 2.70 2.52
C VAL A 138 -10.00 1.93 1.31
N PRO A 139 -11.31 1.99 0.99
CA PRO A 139 -11.83 1.36 -0.23
C PRO A 139 -11.13 1.82 -1.51
N VAL A 140 -10.93 3.14 -1.67
CA VAL A 140 -10.20 3.70 -2.82
C VAL A 140 -8.76 3.21 -2.82
N VAL A 141 -8.07 3.25 -1.67
CA VAL A 141 -6.70 2.72 -1.57
C VAL A 141 -6.64 1.26 -2.00
N ILE A 142 -7.54 0.39 -1.51
CA ILE A 142 -7.54 -1.03 -1.87
C ILE A 142 -7.73 -1.22 -3.38
N GLY A 143 -8.61 -0.45 -4.02
CA GLY A 143 -8.76 -0.42 -5.47
C GLY A 143 -7.46 -0.06 -6.18
N ASP A 144 -6.80 1.00 -5.72
CA ASP A 144 -5.50 1.43 -6.25
C ASP A 144 -4.41 0.36 -6.08
N LEU A 145 -4.36 -0.34 -4.94
CA LEU A 145 -3.38 -1.40 -4.69
C LEU A 145 -3.55 -2.57 -5.68
N TYR A 146 -4.79 -2.95 -6.02
CA TYR A 146 -5.06 -3.97 -7.05
C TYR A 146 -4.59 -3.53 -8.43
N GLN A 147 -4.85 -2.27 -8.81
CA GLN A 147 -4.39 -1.72 -10.09
C GLN A 147 -2.86 -1.73 -10.18
N ILE A 148 -2.19 -1.19 -9.16
CA ILE A 148 -0.72 -1.17 -9.08
C ILE A 148 -0.17 -2.60 -9.18
N ALA A 149 -0.74 -3.54 -8.44
CA ALA A 149 -0.29 -4.93 -8.46
C ALA A 149 -0.42 -5.61 -9.84
N GLY A 150 -1.42 -5.21 -10.63
CA GLY A 150 -1.61 -5.68 -12.01
C GLY A 150 -0.56 -5.14 -13.00
N GLU A 151 0.11 -4.05 -12.65
CA GLU A 151 1.13 -3.41 -13.48
C GLU A 151 2.56 -3.87 -13.18
N LEU A 152 2.78 -4.57 -12.07
CA LEU A 152 4.10 -5.06 -11.69
C LEU A 152 4.69 -5.99 -12.76
N ARG A 153 5.94 -5.76 -13.13
CA ARG A 153 6.71 -6.61 -14.07
C ARG A 153 8.05 -6.99 -13.46
N ALA A 154 8.50 -8.21 -13.76
CA ALA A 154 9.81 -8.72 -13.37
C ALA A 154 10.79 -8.59 -14.52
#